data_AF-A0A6P7GRH9-F1
#
_entry.id   AF-A0A6P7GRH9-F1
#
_cell.length_a   1.000
_cell.length_b   1.000
_cell.length_c   1.000
_cell.angle_alpha   90.00
_cell.angle_beta   90.00
_cell.angle_gamma   90.00
#
_symmetry.space_group_name_H-M   'P 1'
#
loop_
_entity.id
_entity.type
_entity.pdbx_description
1 polymer ?
#
loop_
_entity_poly.entity_id
_entity_poly.type
_entity_poly.pdbx_seq_one_letter_code
_entity_poly.pdbx_strand_id
1 'polypeptide(L)'
;MALDTLKGERKVLKGSITRVTNWFTLNIDIILDIFYFENRETQLRQYFEQYENIQYQIECLSTTDESKDREEVELKYFNTLAGIQSKINRSKVSSLNLPKSHSIKLSDISIKMFTGEFSDYQSFIQLFSTLVIENPELNDLQRLIYLKSYVSGEPLELIKSLEVIDTNFPIALNTLKERYDNKARIVSNLIKRFLKIPSLVKCSSQALRNFLTSIKQTIQSLSNMEIRNYYSAASPKRNF
;
A
#
# COMPACT_ATOMS: atom_id res chain seq x y z
N MET A 1 -19.65 -15.06 -26.15
CA MET A 1 -18.76 -15.55 -25.06
C MET A 1 -17.69 -14.52 -24.69
N ALA A 2 -16.73 -14.15 -25.55
CA ALA A 2 -15.75 -13.10 -25.18
C ALA A 2 -16.39 -11.71 -24.96
N LEU A 3 -17.32 -11.30 -25.82
CA LEU A 3 -18.01 -10.01 -25.73
C LEU A 3 -18.89 -9.88 -24.47
N ASP A 4 -19.58 -10.96 -24.09
CA ASP A 4 -20.45 -10.97 -22.91
C ASP A 4 -19.65 -10.83 -21.60
N THR A 5 -18.48 -11.49 -21.54
CA THR A 5 -17.55 -11.36 -20.41
C THR A 5 -17.07 -9.92 -20.28
N LEU A 6 -16.61 -9.30 -21.37
CA LEU A 6 -16.15 -7.90 -21.38
C LEU A 6 -17.26 -6.93 -20.95
N LYS A 7 -18.51 -7.13 -21.42
CA LYS A 7 -19.66 -6.32 -20.98
C LYS A 7 -19.95 -6.50 -19.49
N GLY A 8 -19.77 -7.70 -18.95
CA GLY A 8 -19.87 -7.98 -17.52
C GLY A 8 -18.82 -7.23 -16.71
N GLU A 9 -17.55 -7.30 -17.12
CA GLU A 9 -16.44 -6.60 -16.46
C GLU A 9 -16.61 -5.08 -16.51
N ARG A 10 -17.02 -4.53 -17.68
CA ARG A 10 -17.36 -3.11 -17.83
C ARG A 10 -18.41 -2.67 -16.82
N LYS A 11 -19.47 -3.45 -16.64
CA LYS A 11 -20.56 -3.13 -15.68
C LYS A 11 -20.03 -3.04 -14.25
N VAL A 12 -19.10 -3.91 -13.86
CA VAL A 12 -18.46 -3.87 -12.54
C VAL A 12 -17.65 -2.59 -12.37
N LEU A 13 -16.86 -2.20 -13.39
CA LEU A 13 -16.06 -0.97 -13.35
C LEU A 13 -16.93 0.30 -13.28
N LYS A 14 -18.03 0.36 -14.06
CA LYS A 14 -19.02 1.44 -13.95
C LYS A 14 -19.58 1.58 -12.53
N GLY A 15 -19.85 0.44 -11.88
CA GLY A 15 -20.27 0.38 -10.47
C GLY A 15 -19.19 0.91 -9.52
N SER A 16 -17.92 0.56 -9.74
CA SER A 16 -16.79 1.06 -8.96
C SER A 16 -16.60 2.56 -9.09
N ILE A 17 -16.63 3.11 -10.31
CA ILE A 17 -16.57 4.56 -10.56
C ILE A 17 -17.73 5.27 -9.84
N THR A 18 -18.95 4.75 -9.97
CA THR A 18 -20.14 5.33 -9.31
C THR A 18 -20.02 5.32 -7.79
N ARG A 19 -19.44 4.29 -7.18
CA ARG A 19 -19.18 4.26 -5.73
C ARG A 19 -18.22 5.37 -5.30
N VAL A 20 -17.16 5.62 -6.07
CA VAL A 20 -16.23 6.72 -5.78
C VAL A 20 -16.92 8.08 -5.93
N THR A 21 -17.72 8.27 -7.00
CA THR A 21 -18.53 9.49 -7.18
C THR A 21 -19.48 9.74 -6.02
N ASN A 22 -20.22 8.71 -5.59
CA ASN A 22 -21.14 8.83 -4.46
C ASN A 22 -20.41 9.15 -3.17
N TRP A 23 -19.28 8.47 -2.93
CA TRP A 23 -18.43 8.77 -1.78
C TRP A 23 -17.97 10.23 -1.82
N PHE A 24 -17.47 10.72 -2.96
CA PHE A 24 -17.02 12.11 -3.08
C PHE A 24 -18.18 13.09 -2.81
N THR A 25 -19.34 12.85 -3.42
CA THR A 25 -20.52 13.71 -3.25
C THR A 25 -20.99 13.80 -1.79
N LEU A 26 -20.96 12.69 -1.06
CA LEU A 26 -21.32 12.65 0.36
C LEU A 26 -20.28 13.31 1.27
N ASN A 27 -19.03 13.40 0.83
CA ASN A 27 -17.90 13.82 1.64
C ASN A 27 -17.30 15.17 1.21
N ILE A 28 -17.87 15.83 0.19
CA ILE A 28 -17.32 17.06 -0.38
C ILE A 28 -17.30 18.22 0.62
N ASP A 29 -18.32 18.30 1.49
CA ASP A 29 -18.46 19.36 2.49
C ASP A 29 -17.89 18.97 3.86
N ILE A 30 -17.56 17.69 4.05
CA ILE A 30 -17.00 17.18 5.30
C ILE A 30 -15.52 17.56 5.39
N ILE A 31 -15.06 17.94 6.59
CA ILE A 31 -13.64 18.17 6.88
C ILE A 31 -12.98 16.81 7.09
N LEU A 32 -12.52 16.23 5.98
CA LEU A 32 -11.72 15.01 5.95
C LEU A 32 -10.28 15.35 5.57
N ASP A 33 -9.35 14.51 6.03
CA ASP A 33 -7.95 14.62 5.65
C ASP A 33 -7.80 14.54 4.12
N ILE A 34 -6.93 15.39 3.58
CA ILE A 34 -6.57 15.46 2.15
C ILE A 34 -6.19 14.07 1.62
N PHE A 35 -5.54 13.25 2.45
CA PHE A 35 -5.12 11.91 2.06
C PHE A 35 -6.28 11.02 1.59
N TYR A 36 -7.47 11.15 2.19
CA TYR A 36 -8.66 10.41 1.73
C TYR A 36 -9.03 10.76 0.29
N PHE A 37 -8.93 12.05 -0.05
CA PHE A 37 -9.20 12.55 -1.39
C PHE A 37 -8.11 12.09 -2.37
N GLU A 38 -6.83 12.13 -1.99
CA GLU A 38 -5.71 11.66 -2.83
C GLU A 38 -5.79 10.15 -3.13
N ASN A 39 -6.15 9.34 -2.13
CA ASN A 39 -6.33 7.91 -2.32
C ASN A 39 -7.53 7.60 -3.24
N ARG A 40 -8.64 8.33 -3.07
CA ARG A 40 -9.83 8.20 -3.94
C ARG A 40 -9.57 8.68 -5.35
N GLU A 41 -8.75 9.71 -5.54
CA GLU A 41 -8.26 10.13 -6.85
C GLU A 41 -7.52 8.98 -7.55
N THR A 42 -6.60 8.32 -6.83
CA THR A 42 -5.82 7.21 -7.37
C THR A 42 -6.70 6.04 -7.78
N GLN A 43 -7.65 5.63 -6.93
CA GLN A 43 -8.61 4.57 -7.25
C GLN A 43 -9.49 4.92 -8.45
N LEU A 44 -9.98 6.15 -8.52
CA LEU A 44 -10.82 6.61 -9.62
C LEU A 44 -10.08 6.52 -10.96
N ARG A 45 -8.81 6.95 -11.01
CA ARG A 45 -7.96 6.84 -12.21
C ARG A 45 -7.75 5.40 -12.64
N GLN A 46 -7.45 4.51 -11.69
CA GLN A 46 -7.24 3.09 -11.98
C GLN A 46 -8.50 2.42 -12.55
N TYR A 47 -9.68 2.70 -11.98
CA TYR A 47 -10.93 2.14 -12.50
C TYR A 47 -11.28 2.68 -13.88
N PHE A 48 -10.99 3.96 -14.14
CA PHE A 48 -11.25 4.57 -15.44
C PHE A 48 -10.29 4.06 -16.53
N GLU A 49 -9.01 3.86 -16.23
CA GLU A 49 -8.05 3.24 -17.16
C GLU A 49 -8.45 1.82 -17.55
N GLN A 50 -8.86 1.00 -16.56
CA GLN A 50 -9.39 -0.34 -16.83
C GLN A 50 -10.67 -0.28 -17.67
N TYR A 51 -11.54 0.70 -17.40
CA TYR A 51 -12.77 0.90 -18.15
C TYR A 51 -12.46 1.24 -19.61
N GLU A 52 -11.57 2.19 -19.87
CA GLU A 52 -11.14 2.57 -21.22
C GLU A 52 -10.58 1.39 -22.01
N ASN A 53 -9.76 0.56 -21.36
CA ASN A 53 -9.20 -0.63 -21.99
C ASN A 53 -10.31 -1.62 -22.41
N ILE A 54 -11.25 -1.91 -21.51
CA ILE A 54 -12.36 -2.82 -21.80
C ILE A 54 -13.32 -2.21 -22.83
N GLN A 55 -13.60 -0.91 -22.73
CA GLN A 55 -14.47 -0.19 -23.66
C GLN A 55 -13.89 -0.21 -25.07
N TYR A 56 -12.59 0.02 -25.23
CA TYR A 56 -11.87 -0.12 -26.50
C TYR A 56 -11.99 -1.54 -27.08
N GLN A 57 -11.81 -2.57 -26.25
CA GLN A 57 -11.96 -3.95 -26.70
C GLN A 57 -13.40 -4.25 -27.15
N ILE A 58 -14.41 -3.73 -26.45
CA ILE A 58 -15.82 -3.88 -26.83
C ILE A 58 -16.11 -3.18 -28.16
N GLU A 59 -15.62 -1.95 -28.34
CA GLU A 59 -15.81 -1.18 -29.58
C GLU A 59 -15.15 -1.85 -30.79
N CYS A 60 -14.04 -2.56 -30.59
CA CYS A 60 -13.41 -3.38 -31.62
C CYS A 60 -14.20 -4.65 -31.98
N LEU A 61 -15.00 -5.18 -31.04
CA LEU A 61 -15.70 -6.46 -31.18
C LEU A 61 -17.22 -6.31 -31.42
N SER A 62 -17.79 -5.13 -31.17
CA SER A 62 -19.23 -4.86 -31.24
C SER A 62 -19.55 -3.90 -32.37
N THR A 63 -20.66 -4.16 -33.07
CA THR A 63 -21.23 -3.24 -34.07
C THR A 63 -22.30 -2.32 -33.48
N THR A 64 -22.57 -2.42 -32.18
CA THR A 64 -23.56 -1.60 -31.48
C THR A 64 -22.95 -0.24 -31.13
N ASP A 65 -23.66 0.84 -31.44
CA ASP A 65 -23.28 2.17 -30.99
C ASP A 65 -23.48 2.31 -29.47
N GLU A 66 -22.38 2.44 -28.74
CA GLU A 66 -22.34 2.61 -27.29
C GLU A 66 -21.83 4.00 -26.86
N SER A 67 -21.75 4.94 -27.81
CA SER A 67 -21.17 6.28 -27.59
C SER A 67 -21.82 7.03 -26.43
N LYS A 68 -23.14 6.89 -26.26
CA LYS A 68 -23.89 7.53 -25.16
C LYS A 68 -23.53 6.97 -23.78
N ASP A 69 -23.35 5.65 -23.69
CA ASP A 69 -22.99 4.99 -22.43
C ASP A 69 -21.58 5.39 -22.00
N ARG A 70 -20.67 5.53 -22.98
CA ARG A 70 -19.31 6.02 -22.79
C ARG A 70 -19.30 7.46 -22.31
N GLU A 71 -20.01 8.35 -23.00
CA GLU A 71 -20.09 9.78 -22.64
C GLU A 71 -20.59 9.97 -21.20
N GLU A 72 -21.60 9.20 -20.75
CA GLU A 72 -22.09 9.26 -19.37
C GLU A 72 -21.02 8.88 -18.33
N VAL A 73 -20.22 7.85 -18.62
CA VAL A 73 -19.15 7.39 -17.72
C VAL A 73 -18.00 8.39 -17.69
N GLU A 74 -17.61 8.93 -18.85
CA GLU A 74 -16.57 9.96 -18.98
C GLU A 74 -16.96 11.22 -18.20
N LEU A 75 -18.18 11.72 -18.38
CA LEU A 75 -18.70 12.87 -17.64
C LEU A 75 -18.64 12.63 -16.13
N LYS A 76 -19.09 11.46 -15.67
CA LYS A 76 -19.04 11.11 -14.24
C LYS A 76 -17.60 11.06 -13.72
N TYR A 77 -16.68 10.48 -14.47
CA TYR A 77 -15.26 10.40 -14.13
C TYR A 77 -14.64 11.80 -14.03
N PHE A 78 -14.72 12.61 -15.08
CA PHE A 78 -14.05 13.91 -15.14
C PHE A 78 -14.60 14.89 -14.09
N ASN A 79 -15.92 14.92 -13.89
CA ASN A 79 -16.53 15.77 -12.86
C ASN A 79 -16.09 15.37 -11.45
N THR A 80 -16.06 14.07 -11.16
CA THR A 80 -15.61 13.57 -9.85
C THR A 80 -14.13 13.89 -9.65
N LEU A 81 -13.30 13.67 -10.66
CA LEU A 81 -11.86 13.92 -10.61
C LEU A 81 -11.56 15.41 -10.37
N ALA A 82 -12.18 16.30 -11.14
CA ALA A 82 -12.01 17.74 -10.99
C ALA A 82 -12.44 18.23 -9.60
N GLY A 83 -13.53 17.67 -9.06
CA GLY A 83 -14.01 17.97 -7.70
C GLY A 83 -13.00 17.54 -6.63
N ILE A 84 -12.50 16.31 -6.71
CA ILE A 84 -11.49 15.77 -5.79
C ILE A 84 -10.22 16.64 -5.82
N GLN A 85 -9.71 16.94 -7.02
CA GLN A 85 -8.51 17.78 -7.18
C GLN A 85 -8.71 19.20 -6.65
N SER A 86 -9.89 19.78 -6.85
CA SER A 86 -10.23 21.11 -6.32
C SER A 86 -10.19 21.11 -4.78
N LYS A 87 -10.71 20.06 -4.14
CA LYS A 87 -10.68 19.91 -2.68
C LYS A 87 -9.24 19.79 -2.17
N ILE A 88 -8.42 18.95 -2.81
CA ILE A 88 -6.99 18.78 -2.49
C ILE A 88 -6.25 20.11 -2.59
N ASN A 89 -6.42 20.82 -3.70
CA ASN A 89 -5.73 22.10 -3.95
C ASN A 89 -6.17 23.18 -2.94
N ARG A 90 -7.46 23.26 -2.62
CA ARG A 90 -7.98 24.23 -1.64
C ARG A 90 -7.40 24.01 -0.24
N SER A 91 -7.26 22.75 0.17
CA SER A 91 -6.66 22.41 1.46
C SER A 91 -5.13 22.64 1.48
N LYS A 92 -4.43 22.46 0.35
CA LYS A 92 -3.01 22.79 0.20
C LYS A 92 -2.73 24.31 0.19
N VAL A 93 -3.66 25.13 -0.31
CA VAL A 93 -3.54 26.60 -0.27
C VAL A 93 -3.85 27.14 1.13
N SER A 94 -4.74 26.48 1.88
CA SER A 94 -5.10 26.88 3.25
C SER A 94 -3.96 26.67 4.27
N SER A 95 -3.04 25.74 4.01
CA SER A 95 -1.86 25.48 4.85
C SER A 95 -0.68 26.45 4.62
N LEU A 96 -0.79 27.39 3.67
CA LEU A 96 0.22 28.45 3.46
C LEU A 96 0.13 29.61 4.47
N ASN A 97 -0.91 29.65 5.31
CA ASN A 97 -1.17 30.76 6.24
C ASN A 97 -0.92 30.45 7.74
N LEU A 98 -0.21 29.37 8.07
CA LEU A 98 0.28 29.16 9.45
C LEU A 98 1.80 29.37 9.54
N PRO A 99 2.31 29.96 10.63
CA PRO A 99 3.74 30.14 10.84
C PRO A 99 4.41 28.76 10.87
N LYS A 100 5.26 28.51 9.86
CA LYS A 100 6.00 27.25 9.68
C LYS A 100 6.94 27.01 10.86
N SER A 101 6.55 26.12 11.77
CA SER A 101 7.54 25.35 12.52
C SER A 101 8.41 24.63 11.50
N HIS A 102 9.74 24.76 11.64
CA HIS A 102 10.71 24.25 10.69
C HIS A 102 10.77 22.73 10.76
N SER A 103 9.81 22.04 10.14
CA SER A 103 9.97 20.63 9.77
C SER A 103 10.77 20.59 8.46
N ILE A 104 12.01 20.11 8.54
CA ILE A 104 12.85 19.79 7.40
C ILE A 104 12.00 18.99 6.40
N LYS A 105 11.80 19.53 5.20
CA LYS A 105 11.07 18.85 4.13
C LYS A 105 12.00 17.81 3.52
N LEU A 106 12.09 16.64 4.16
CA LEU A 106 12.65 15.46 3.53
C LEU A 106 11.78 15.10 2.32
N SER A 107 12.40 14.68 1.21
CA SER A 107 11.72 14.15 0.02
C SER A 107 10.60 13.21 0.45
N ASP A 108 9.39 13.34 -0.12
CA ASP A 108 8.21 12.55 0.26
C ASP A 108 8.57 11.08 0.46
N ILE A 109 8.67 10.65 1.72
CA ILE A 109 9.05 9.29 2.06
C ILE A 109 7.83 8.42 1.76
N SER A 110 7.73 7.93 0.54
CA SER A 110 6.62 7.07 0.13
C SER A 110 6.81 5.69 0.78
N ILE A 111 5.83 5.27 1.58
CA ILE A 111 5.76 3.89 2.05
C ILE A 111 5.58 2.99 0.81
N LYS A 112 6.55 2.11 0.56
CA LYS A 112 6.40 1.10 -0.49
C LYS A 112 5.31 0.11 -0.07
N MET A 113 4.47 -0.25 -1.02
CA MET A 113 3.40 -1.23 -0.81
C MET A 113 4.00 -2.59 -0.41
N PHE A 114 3.47 -3.19 0.65
CA PHE A 114 3.89 -4.48 1.16
C PHE A 114 3.08 -5.61 0.53
N THR A 115 3.77 -6.48 -0.22
CA THR A 115 3.16 -7.57 -1.02
C THR A 115 3.18 -8.93 -0.33
N GLY A 116 3.77 -9.03 0.87
CA GLY A 116 3.92 -10.29 1.61
C GLY A 116 5.32 -10.91 1.58
N GLU A 117 6.30 -10.24 0.98
CA GLU A 117 7.70 -10.68 1.02
C GLU A 117 8.26 -10.57 2.44
N PHE A 118 8.60 -11.71 3.08
CA PHE A 118 9.11 -11.74 4.46
C PHE A 118 10.34 -10.85 4.68
N SER A 119 11.19 -10.70 3.65
CA SER A 119 12.39 -9.87 3.69
C SER A 119 12.08 -8.38 3.84
N ASP A 120 10.93 -7.93 3.30
CA ASP A 120 10.54 -6.51 3.24
C ASP A 120 9.66 -6.09 4.40
N TYR A 121 9.02 -7.05 5.10
CA TYR A 121 8.11 -6.80 6.21
C TYR A 121 8.75 -5.90 7.27
N GLN A 122 10.02 -6.13 7.59
CA GLN A 122 10.70 -5.41 8.65
C GLN A 122 10.92 -3.92 8.32
N SER A 123 11.25 -3.63 7.07
CA SER A 123 11.43 -2.26 6.57
C SER A 123 10.08 -1.56 6.46
N PHE A 124 9.06 -2.28 5.97
CA PHE A 124 7.69 -1.80 5.89
C PHE A 124 7.15 -1.39 7.26
N ILE A 125 7.21 -2.29 8.26
CA ILE A 125 6.60 -2.02 9.56
C ILE A 125 7.31 -0.90 10.31
N GLN A 126 8.63 -0.76 10.16
CA GLN A 126 9.37 0.37 10.76
C GLN A 126 8.91 1.69 10.15
N LEU A 127 8.86 1.77 8.83
CA LEU A 127 8.46 2.99 8.14
C LEU A 127 6.99 3.34 8.41
N PHE A 128 6.11 2.34 8.39
CA PHE A 128 4.70 2.50 8.71
C PHE A 128 4.50 2.93 10.18
N SER A 129 5.29 2.39 11.11
CA SER A 129 5.20 2.79 12.53
C SER A 129 5.52 4.26 12.72
N THR A 130 6.64 4.73 12.16
CA THR A 130 7.08 6.13 12.29
C THR A 130 6.13 7.12 11.62
N LEU A 131 5.54 6.75 10.48
CA LEU A 131 4.69 7.68 9.71
C LEU A 131 3.22 7.66 10.10
N VAL A 132 2.69 6.50 10.54
CA VAL A 132 1.25 6.29 10.73
C VAL A 132 0.90 5.94 12.19
N ILE A 133 1.66 5.05 12.83
CA ILE A 133 1.34 4.59 14.19
C ILE A 133 1.68 5.66 15.22
N GLU A 134 2.87 6.25 15.12
CA GLU A 134 3.38 7.26 16.05
C GLU A 134 2.78 8.65 15.80
N ASN A 135 1.99 8.83 14.74
CA ASN A 135 1.33 10.09 14.43
C ASN A 135 0.13 10.32 15.37
N PRO A 136 0.15 11.38 16.22
CA PRO A 136 -0.93 11.66 17.18
C PRO A 136 -2.20 12.20 16.52
N GLU A 137 -2.10 12.73 15.29
CA GLU A 137 -3.24 13.29 14.55
C GLU A 137 -4.16 12.21 13.95
N LEU A 138 -3.71 10.95 13.96
CA LEU A 138 -4.45 9.82 13.40
C LEU A 138 -5.16 9.01 14.49
N ASN A 139 -6.44 8.68 14.26
CA ASN A 139 -7.18 7.72 15.07
C ASN A 139 -6.99 6.28 14.54
N ASP A 140 -7.39 5.29 15.31
CA ASP A 140 -7.15 3.88 14.98
C ASP A 140 -7.91 3.44 13.71
N LEU A 141 -9.11 3.96 13.47
CA LEU A 141 -9.85 3.75 12.23
C LEU A 141 -9.06 4.27 11.02
N GLN A 142 -8.52 5.48 11.10
CA GLN A 142 -7.66 6.07 10.07
C GLN A 142 -6.43 5.18 9.85
N ARG A 143 -5.74 4.78 10.92
CA ARG A 143 -4.56 3.89 10.84
C ARG A 143 -4.90 2.54 10.17
N LEU A 144 -6.08 1.97 10.41
CA LEU A 144 -6.52 0.73 9.77
C LEU A 144 -6.77 0.92 8.27
N ILE A 145 -7.31 2.07 7.86
CA ILE A 145 -7.50 2.41 6.44
C ILE A 145 -6.13 2.54 5.76
N TYR A 146 -5.18 3.26 6.38
CA TYR A 146 -3.81 3.35 5.90
C TYR A 146 -3.15 1.98 5.79
N LEU A 147 -3.32 1.13 6.81
CA LEU A 147 -2.74 -0.20 6.80
C LEU A 147 -3.25 -1.01 5.60
N LYS A 148 -4.56 -1.00 5.35
CA LYS A 148 -5.17 -1.68 4.20
C LYS A 148 -4.74 -1.11 2.85
N SER A 149 -4.41 0.18 2.75
CA SER A 149 -3.96 0.78 1.48
C SER A 149 -2.50 0.49 1.15
N TYR A 150 -1.66 0.24 2.17
CA TYR A 150 -0.24 -0.04 1.97
C TYR A 150 0.12 -1.52 1.96
N VAL A 151 -0.87 -2.42 2.01
CA VAL A 151 -0.68 -3.86 1.88
C VAL A 151 -1.44 -4.40 0.67
N SER A 152 -0.89 -5.39 -0.01
CA SER A 152 -1.51 -6.04 -1.17
C SER A 152 -1.19 -7.54 -1.18
N GLY A 153 -1.94 -8.33 -1.96
CA GLY A 153 -1.75 -9.77 -2.03
C GLY A 153 -2.18 -10.50 -0.76
N GLU A 154 -1.40 -11.49 -0.32
CA GLU A 154 -1.67 -12.31 0.88
C GLU A 154 -1.86 -11.46 2.16
N PRO A 155 -1.01 -10.45 2.48
CA PRO A 155 -1.22 -9.56 3.62
C PRO A 155 -2.61 -8.90 3.66
N LEU A 156 -3.10 -8.45 2.50
CA LEU A 156 -4.40 -7.79 2.42
C LEU A 156 -5.53 -8.79 2.69
N GLU A 157 -5.47 -9.99 2.09
CA GLU A 157 -6.48 -11.03 2.30
C GLU A 157 -6.58 -11.45 3.79
N LEU A 158 -5.47 -11.44 4.54
CA LEU A 158 -5.46 -11.74 5.98
C LEU A 158 -6.26 -10.74 6.82
N ILE A 159 -6.27 -9.47 6.44
CA ILE A 159 -6.93 -8.39 7.21
C ILE A 159 -8.21 -7.88 6.53
N LYS A 160 -8.58 -8.45 5.38
CA LYS A 160 -9.72 -8.05 4.56
C LYS A 160 -11.05 -8.29 5.26
N SER A 161 -11.16 -9.38 6.02
CA SER A 161 -12.34 -9.76 6.80
C SER A 161 -12.62 -8.83 7.99
N LEU A 162 -11.62 -8.06 8.42
CA LEU A 162 -11.79 -7.12 9.53
C LEU A 162 -12.59 -5.90 9.06
N GLU A 163 -13.66 -5.56 9.75
CA GLU A 163 -14.41 -4.33 9.49
C GLU A 163 -13.55 -3.09 9.81
N VAL A 164 -13.81 -1.99 9.10
CA VAL A 164 -13.05 -0.73 9.27
C VAL A 164 -13.61 0.03 10.47
N ILE A 165 -13.22 -0.39 11.67
CA ILE A 165 -13.58 0.20 12.96
C ILE A 165 -12.33 0.39 13.83
N ASP A 166 -12.34 1.35 14.76
CA ASP A 166 -11.18 1.70 15.60
C ASP A 166 -10.57 0.48 16.31
N THR A 167 -11.42 -0.39 16.86
CA THR A 167 -10.97 -1.57 17.64
C THR A 167 -10.21 -2.60 16.80
N ASN A 168 -10.34 -2.56 15.47
CA ASN A 168 -9.77 -3.57 14.59
C ASN A 168 -8.35 -3.22 14.10
N PHE A 169 -7.89 -1.98 14.28
CA PHE A 169 -6.51 -1.61 13.95
C PHE A 169 -5.45 -2.47 14.68
N PRO A 170 -5.48 -2.57 16.03
CA PRO A 170 -4.49 -3.39 16.74
C PRO A 170 -4.60 -4.88 16.36
N ILE A 171 -5.80 -5.36 16.05
CA ILE A 171 -6.03 -6.75 15.59
C ILE A 171 -5.36 -6.97 14.22
N ALA A 172 -5.62 -6.09 13.25
CA ALA A 172 -5.03 -6.17 11.92
C ALA A 172 -3.50 -6.13 11.97
N LEU A 173 -2.94 -5.22 12.79
CA LEU A 173 -1.50 -5.08 12.97
C LEU A 173 -0.89 -6.34 13.57
N ASN A 174 -1.54 -6.93 14.59
CA ASN A 174 -1.05 -8.14 15.24
C ASN A 174 -1.16 -9.37 14.31
N THR A 175 -2.22 -9.50 13.51
CA THR A 175 -2.34 -10.57 12.51
C THR A 175 -1.19 -10.54 11.49
N LEU A 176 -0.84 -9.35 11.00
CA LEU A 176 0.32 -9.21 10.09
C LEU A 176 1.63 -9.53 10.81
N LYS A 177 1.77 -9.12 12.07
CA LYS A 177 2.93 -9.42 12.91
C LYS A 177 3.09 -10.93 13.13
N GLU A 178 2.06 -11.64 13.53
CA GLU A 178 2.14 -13.09 13.74
C GLU A 178 2.52 -13.86 12.48
N ARG A 179 2.04 -13.41 11.31
CA ARG A 179 2.36 -14.03 10.02
C ARG A 179 3.79 -13.74 9.58
N TYR A 180 4.21 -12.47 9.61
CA TYR A 180 5.43 -12.00 8.95
C TYR A 180 6.59 -11.69 9.90
N ASP A 181 6.34 -11.43 11.18
CA ASP A 181 7.35 -11.29 12.26
C ASP A 181 7.73 -12.66 12.87
N ASN A 182 7.69 -13.72 12.06
CA ASN A 182 8.13 -15.05 12.49
C ASN A 182 9.65 -15.19 12.34
N LYS A 183 10.36 -14.69 13.37
CA LYS A 183 11.83 -14.71 13.46
C LYS A 183 12.44 -16.09 13.22
N ALA A 184 11.81 -17.17 13.68
CA ALA A 184 12.29 -18.54 13.47
C ALA A 184 12.25 -18.96 11.99
N ARG A 185 11.22 -18.52 11.26
CA ARG A 185 11.08 -18.77 9.82
C ARG A 185 12.06 -17.92 9.00
N ILE A 186 12.34 -16.69 9.43
CA ILE A 186 13.36 -15.84 8.79
C ILE A 186 14.75 -16.46 8.96
N VAL A 187 15.10 -16.90 10.18
CA VAL A 187 16.36 -17.63 10.43
C VAL A 187 16.43 -18.92 9.61
N SER A 188 15.35 -19.71 9.56
CA SER A 188 15.29 -20.92 8.72
C SER A 188 15.51 -20.61 7.23
N ASN A 189 14.93 -19.52 6.72
CA ASN A 189 15.14 -19.07 5.34
C ASN A 189 16.57 -18.58 5.09
N LEU A 190 17.17 -17.85 6.03
CA LEU A 190 18.56 -17.40 5.93
C LEU A 190 19.53 -18.60 5.96
N ILE A 191 19.30 -19.57 6.83
CA ILE A 191 20.07 -20.83 6.88
C ILE A 191 19.89 -21.60 5.58
N LYS A 192 18.66 -21.76 5.07
CA LYS A 192 18.41 -22.39 3.77
C LYS A 192 19.11 -21.65 2.63
N ARG A 193 19.11 -20.31 2.64
CA ARG A 193 19.80 -19.49 1.64
C ARG A 193 21.30 -19.70 1.70
N PHE A 194 21.87 -19.77 2.90
CA PHE A 194 23.28 -20.08 3.15
C PHE A 194 23.64 -21.49 2.65
N LEU A 195 22.82 -22.49 2.97
CA LEU A 195 23.03 -23.89 2.55
C LEU A 195 22.83 -24.10 1.05
N LYS A 196 22.05 -23.24 0.39
CA LYS A 196 21.81 -23.26 -1.07
C LYS A 196 22.83 -22.45 -1.87
N ILE A 197 23.84 -21.83 -1.24
CA ILE A 197 24.90 -21.16 -1.98
C ILE A 197 25.63 -22.25 -2.80
N PRO A 198 25.61 -22.18 -4.15
CA PRO A 198 26.16 -23.24 -4.98
C PRO A 198 27.66 -23.38 -4.72
N SER A 199 28.14 -24.62 -4.68
CA SER A 199 29.58 -24.89 -4.61
C SER A 199 30.26 -24.29 -5.85
N LEU A 200 31.38 -23.62 -5.65
CA LEU A 200 32.15 -23.02 -6.73
C LEU A 200 32.72 -24.13 -7.62
N VAL A 201 32.05 -24.46 -8.73
CA VAL A 201 32.51 -25.47 -9.69
C VAL A 201 33.61 -24.91 -10.61
N LYS A 202 33.64 -23.59 -10.85
CA LYS A 202 34.71 -22.90 -11.58
C LYS A 202 35.12 -21.62 -10.84
N CYS A 203 36.39 -21.55 -10.43
CA CYS A 203 36.98 -20.39 -9.77
C CYS A 203 37.24 -19.26 -10.77
N SER A 204 36.26 -18.38 -11.00
CA SER A 204 36.50 -17.06 -11.58
C SER A 204 36.54 -15.99 -10.48
N SER A 205 37.30 -14.92 -10.70
CA SER A 205 37.37 -13.77 -9.78
C SER A 205 35.99 -13.18 -9.49
N GLN A 206 35.12 -13.13 -10.49
CA GLN A 206 33.74 -12.66 -10.35
C GLN A 206 32.89 -13.63 -9.51
N ALA A 207 33.02 -14.95 -9.72
CA ALA A 207 32.28 -15.95 -8.96
C ALA A 207 32.69 -15.95 -7.47
N LEU A 208 33.99 -15.82 -7.17
CA LEU A 208 34.49 -15.67 -5.81
C LEU A 208 33.97 -14.40 -5.13
N ARG A 209 33.94 -13.27 -5.85
CA ARG A 209 33.45 -11.99 -5.30
C ARG A 209 31.95 -12.04 -5.01
N ASN A 210 31.17 -12.63 -5.90
CA ASN A 210 29.72 -12.82 -5.70
C ASN A 210 29.41 -13.78 -4.55
N PHE A 211 30.17 -14.87 -4.44
CA PHE A 211 30.08 -15.83 -3.33
C PHE A 211 30.39 -15.17 -1.98
N LEU A 212 31.52 -14.46 -1.90
CA LEU A 212 31.94 -13.75 -0.69
C LEU A 212 30.95 -12.64 -0.30
N THR A 213 30.41 -11.91 -1.28
CA THR A 213 29.37 -10.90 -1.05
C THR A 213 28.09 -11.52 -0.48
N SER A 214 27.66 -12.65 -1.05
CA SER A 214 26.46 -13.37 -0.59
C SER A 214 26.59 -13.91 0.83
N ILE A 215 27.78 -14.43 1.19
CA ILE A 215 28.08 -14.87 2.56
C ILE A 215 28.09 -13.68 3.51
N LYS A 216 28.82 -12.60 3.18
CA LYS A 216 28.89 -11.40 4.03
C LYS A 216 27.51 -10.79 4.29
N GLN A 217 26.69 -10.68 3.25
CA GLN A 217 25.31 -10.19 3.39
C GLN A 217 24.48 -11.08 4.31
N THR A 218 24.61 -12.41 4.18
CA THR A 218 23.85 -13.36 5.00
C THR A 218 24.29 -13.32 6.47
N ILE A 219 25.60 -13.22 6.73
CA ILE A 219 26.15 -13.05 8.09
C ILE A 219 25.71 -11.71 8.69
N GLN A 220 25.77 -10.62 7.93
CA GLN A 220 25.34 -9.29 8.39
C GLN A 220 23.85 -9.26 8.73
N SER A 221 23.01 -9.93 7.93
CA SER A 221 21.58 -10.05 8.23
C SER A 221 21.33 -10.85 9.52
N LEU A 222 22.11 -11.92 9.78
CA LEU A 222 22.03 -12.69 11.01
C LEU A 222 22.49 -11.89 12.24
N SER A 223 23.61 -11.17 12.15
CA SER A 223 24.13 -10.36 13.27
C SER A 223 23.21 -9.19 13.61
N ASN A 224 22.62 -8.52 12.61
CA ASN A 224 21.62 -7.47 12.82
C ASN A 224 20.37 -8.01 13.55
N MET A 225 20.01 -9.27 13.36
CA MET A 225 18.91 -9.92 14.09
C MET A 225 19.26 -10.25 15.53
N GLU A 226 20.48 -10.73 15.80
CA GLU A 226 20.96 -10.99 17.17
C GLU A 226 21.05 -9.70 18.00
N ILE A 227 21.58 -8.62 17.42
CA ILE A 227 21.69 -7.31 18.09
C ILE A 227 20.30 -6.76 18.45
N ARG A 228 19.31 -6.92 17.57
CA ARG A 228 17.93 -6.48 17.83
C ARG A 228 17.24 -7.27 18.94
N ASN A 229 17.59 -8.54 19.13
CA ASN A 229 17.08 -9.34 20.26
C ASN A 229 17.64 -8.86 21.61
N TYR A 230 18.87 -8.34 21.65
CA TYR A 230 19.47 -7.80 22.87
C TYR A 230 18.74 -6.54 23.36
N TYR A 231 18.38 -5.62 22.47
CA TYR A 231 17.65 -4.39 22.84
C TYR A 231 16.18 -4.63 23.20
N SER A 232 15.53 -5.66 22.63
CA SER A 232 14.16 -6.04 22.99
C SER A 232 14.07 -6.71 24.37
N ALA A 233 15.14 -7.37 24.84
CA ALA A 233 15.20 -8.01 26.15
C ALA A 233 15.69 -7.05 27.27
N ALA A 234 16.37 -5.96 26.91
CA ALA A 234 17.02 -5.05 27.85
C ALA A 234 16.18 -3.82 28.27
N SER A 235 14.89 -3.74 27.94
CA SER A 235 14.03 -2.65 28.45
C SER A 235 13.66 -2.92 29.93
N PRO A 236 14.21 -2.18 30.92
CA PRO A 236 13.79 -2.32 32.29
C PRO A 236 12.46 -1.58 32.45
N LYS A 237 11.49 -2.21 33.13
CA LYS A 237 10.32 -1.50 33.66
C LYS A 237 10.81 -0.34 34.52
N ARG A 238 10.82 0.88 33.99
CA ARG A 238 10.91 2.09 34.83
C ARG A 238 9.54 2.29 35.44
N ASN A 239 9.35 1.68 36.61
CA ASN A 239 8.42 2.19 37.60
C ASN A 239 8.95 3.53 38.06
N PHE A 240 8.25 4.62 37.79
CA PHE A 240 8.06 5.78 38.67
C PHE A 240 6.78 6.48 38.26
#